data_AF-E5BIJ5-F1
#
_entry.id   AF-E5BIJ5-F1
#
_cell.length_a   1.000
_cell.length_b   1.000
_cell.length_c   1.000
_cell.angle_alpha   90.00
_cell.angle_beta   90.00
_cell.angle_gamma   90.00
#
_symmetry.space_group_name_H-M   'P 1'
#
loop_
_entity.id
_entity.type
_entity.pdbx_description
1 polymer ?
#
loop_
_entity_poly.entity_id
_entity_poly.type
_entity_poly.pdbx_seq_one_letter_code
_entity_poly.pdbx_strand_id
1 'polypeptide(L)' 'MEEVLVFGYKNPDTDSICSSIAMAALKRKQGFDAIACCLGSLSKETEFVLRKLSVETPKMLKTVSAQVMALKIY' A
#
# COMPACT_ATOMS: atom_id res chain seq x y z
N MET A 1 9.22 -5.40 15.12
CA MET A 1 8.80 -4.09 14.59
C MET A 1 7.33 -4.19 14.27
N GLU A 2 6.57 -3.12 14.48
CA GLU A 2 5.17 -3.08 14.04
C GLU A 2 5.12 -2.90 12.52
N GLU A 3 4.34 -3.75 11.85
CA GLU A 3 4.16 -3.74 10.40
C GLU A 3 3.23 -2.57 10.01
N VAL A 4 3.73 -1.66 9.18
CA VAL A 4 2.97 -0.50 8.67
C VAL A 4 2.38 -0.85 7.31
N LEU A 5 1.08 -1.12 7.28
CA LEU A 5 0.36 -1.33 6.02
C LEU A 5 0.02 0.01 5.38
N VAL A 6 0.50 0.21 4.14
CA VAL A 6 0.24 1.42 3.37
C VAL A 6 -0.68 1.06 2.20
N PHE A 7 -1.90 1.59 2.20
CA PHE A 7 -2.89 1.35 1.16
C PHE A 7 -3.70 2.63 0.90
N GLY A 8 -4.26 2.74 -0.30
CA GLY A 8 -5.23 3.79 -0.63
C GLY A 8 -6.68 3.28 -0.53
N TYR A 9 -7.55 3.78 -1.40
CA TYR A 9 -8.99 3.53 -1.29
C TYR A 9 -9.43 2.18 -1.89
N LYS A 10 -10.68 1.77 -1.59
CA LYS A 10 -11.22 0.42 -1.87
C LYS A 10 -11.20 0.00 -3.34
N ASN A 11 -11.37 0.94 -4.27
CA ASN A 11 -11.39 0.69 -5.71
C ASN A 11 -10.16 1.34 -6.35
N PRO A 12 -8.95 0.87 -6.03
CA PRO A 12 -7.74 1.64 -6.26
C PRO A 12 -7.53 1.95 -7.74
N ASP A 13 -7.23 3.20 -8.04
CA ASP A 13 -6.70 3.63 -9.33
C ASP A 13 -5.17 3.54 -9.36
N THR A 14 -4.60 3.86 -10.52
CA THR A 14 -3.15 3.86 -10.74
C THR A 14 -2.42 4.78 -9.76
N ASP A 15 -2.98 5.96 -9.46
CA ASP A 15 -2.36 6.89 -8.52
C ASP A 15 -2.33 6.32 -7.10
N SER A 16 -3.46 5.81 -6.60
CA SER A 16 -3.57 5.18 -5.29
C SER A 16 -2.57 4.03 -5.12
N ILE A 17 -2.35 3.23 -6.16
CA ILE A 17 -1.39 2.12 -6.15
C ILE A 17 0.06 2.62 -6.14
N CYS A 18 0.40 3.52 -7.07
CA CYS A 18 1.73 4.11 -7.16
C CYS A 18 2.09 4.88 -5.88
N SER A 19 1.17 5.65 -5.34
CA SER A 19 1.31 6.39 -4.08
C SER A 19 1.52 5.45 -2.90
N SER A 20 0.81 4.32 -2.82
CA SER A 20 1.01 3.32 -1.77
C SER A 20 2.40 2.69 -1.83
N ILE A 21 2.88 2.38 -3.04
CA ILE A 21 4.24 1.85 -3.27
C ILE A 21 5.30 2.86 -2.87
N ALA A 22 5.18 4.11 -3.35
CA ALA A 22 6.13 5.17 -3.07
C ALA A 22 6.21 5.48 -1.57
N MET A 23 5.05 5.56 -0.90
CA MET A 23 4.99 5.82 0.54
C MET A 23 5.57 4.65 1.37
N ALA A 24 5.29 3.39 1.01
CA ALA A 24 5.91 2.24 1.67
C ALA A 24 7.43 2.23 1.48
N ALA A 25 7.93 2.58 0.30
CA ALA A 25 9.35 2.71 0.04
C ALA A 25 9.99 3.84 0.87
N LEU A 26 9.33 4.99 0.98
CA LEU A 26 9.77 6.10 1.83
C LEU A 26 9.82 5.69 3.31
N LYS A 27 8.80 5.01 3.81
CA LYS A 27 8.72 4.54 5.20
C LYS A 27 9.79 3.50 5.53
N ARG A 28 10.09 2.58 4.60
CA ARG A 28 11.24 1.66 4.73
C ARG A 28 12.56 2.40 4.85
N LYS A 29 12.76 3.47 4.08
CA LYS A 29 13.96 4.34 4.21
C LYS A 29 14.02 5.10 5.53
N GLN A 30 12.88 5.33 6.18
CA GLN A 30 12.79 5.96 7.50
C GLN A 30 12.95 4.96 8.66
N GLY A 31 13.22 3.67 8.38
CA GLY A 31 13.41 2.63 9.39
C GLY A 31 12.13 1.94 9.87
N PHE A 32 11.00 2.15 9.19
CA PHE A 32 9.75 1.44 9.47
C PHE A 32 9.63 0.18 8.63
N ASP A 33 9.01 -0.86 9.18
CA ASP A 33 8.67 -2.08 8.44
C ASP A 33 7.36 -1.87 7.67
N ALA A 34 7.44 -1.22 6.51
CA ALA A 34 6.27 -0.78 5.74
C ALA A 34 6.02 -1.58 4.47
N ILE A 35 4.76 -1.97 4.25
CA ILE A 35 4.32 -2.81 3.12
C ILE A 35 3.23 -2.11 2.33
N ALA A 36 3.43 -2.00 1.01
CA ALA A 36 2.43 -1.49 0.09
C ALA A 36 1.33 -2.53 -0.14
N CYS A 37 0.09 -2.09 -0.03
CA CYS A 37 -1.10 -2.91 -0.09
C CYS A 37 -2.17 -2.28 -1.01
N CYS A 38 -3.07 -3.11 -1.53
CA CYS A 38 -4.24 -2.67 -2.30
C CYS A 38 -5.52 -3.28 -1.73
N LEU A 39 -6.64 -2.53 -1.82
CA LEU A 39 -7.93 -2.92 -1.25
C LEU A 39 -8.94 -3.45 -2.28
N GLY A 40 -8.50 -3.63 -3.52
CA GLY A 40 -9.34 -4.05 -4.63
C GLY A 40 -8.50 -4.46 -5.84
N SER A 41 -9.16 -5.07 -6.82
CA SER A 41 -8.54 -5.49 -8.07
C SER A 41 -7.87 -4.33 -8.80
N LEU A 42 -6.73 -4.59 -9.41
CA LEU A 42 -6.01 -3.61 -10.21
C LEU A 42 -6.71 -3.41 -11.55
N SER A 43 -6.66 -2.18 -12.05
CA SER A 43 -7.06 -1.91 -13.42
C SER A 43 -5.99 -2.42 -14.40
N LYS A 44 -6.38 -2.69 -15.65
CA LYS A 44 -5.42 -3.06 -16.72
C LYS A 44 -4.36 -1.99 -16.97
N GLU A 45 -4.72 -0.72 -16.78
CA GLU A 45 -3.79 0.41 -16.87
C GLU A 45 -2.74 0.31 -15.76
N THR A 46 -3.16 0.09 -14.52
CA THR A 46 -2.26 -0.05 -13.39
C THR A 46 -1.33 -1.25 -13.55
N GLU A 47 -1.84 -2.41 -13.97
CA GLU A 47 -1.03 -3.58 -14.29
C GLU A 47 -0.02 -3.31 -15.41
N PHE A 48 -0.42 -2.58 -16.45
CA PHE A 48 0.48 -2.18 -17.53
C PHE A 48 1.63 -1.30 -17.01
N VAL A 49 1.32 -0.31 -16.17
CA VAL A 49 2.31 0.59 -15.56
C VAL A 49 3.29 -0.20 -14.69
N LEU A 50 2.78 -1.04 -13.79
CA LEU A 50 3.61 -1.87 -12.90
C LEU A 50 4.54 -2.78 -13.69
N ARG A 51 4.02 -3.47 -14.72
CA ARG A 51 4.81 -4.33 -15.59
C ARG A 51 5.87 -3.54 -16.37
N LYS A 52 5.50 -2.38 -16.93
CA LYS A 52 6.42 -1.53 -17.70
C LYS A 52 7.58 -1.03 -16.85
N LEU A 53 7.35 -0.81 -15.56
CA LEU A 53 8.35 -0.35 -14.60
C LEU A 53 9.03 -1.50 -13.83
N SER A 54 8.69 -2.75 -14.13
CA SER A 54 9.16 -3.94 -13.39
C SER A 54 8.96 -3.83 -11.87
N VAL A 55 7.86 -3.20 -11.45
CA VAL A 55 7.50 -3.02 -10.04
C VAL A 55 6.58 -4.15 -9.60
N GLU A 56 6.87 -4.71 -8.43
CA GLU A 56 6.03 -5.75 -7.84
C GLU A 56 4.64 -5.23 -7.51
N THR A 57 3.65 -6.13 -7.68
CA THR A 57 2.26 -5.81 -7.39
C THR A 57 2.04 -5.71 -5.87
N PRO A 58 1.37 -4.67 -5.36
CA PRO A 58 1.08 -4.55 -3.93
C PRO A 58 0.25 -5.74 -3.40
N LYS A 59 0.41 -6.01 -2.11
CA LYS A 59 -0.32 -7.09 -1.43
C LYS A 59 -1.82 -6.78 -1.38
N MET A 60 -2.64 -7.67 -1.93
CA MET A 60 -4.10 -7.55 -1.86
C MET A 60 -4.59 -7.83 -0.43
N LEU A 61 -5.25 -6.86 0.18
CA LEU A 61 -5.90 -7.01 1.47
C LEU A 61 -7.38 -7.34 1.26
N LYS A 62 -7.79 -8.55 1.67
CA LYS A 62 -9.20 -8.98 1.62
C LYS A 62 -10.05 -8.35 2.71
N THR A 63 -9.45 -8.07 3.85
CA THR A 63 -10.09 -7.47 5.02
C THR A 63 -9.11 -6.52 5.68
N VAL A 64 -9.50 -5.25 5.80
CA VAL A 64 -8.86 -4.31 6.72
C VAL A 64 -9.60 -4.44 8.03
N SER A 65 -9.38 -5.54 8.76
CA SER A 65 -9.81 -5.59 10.16
C SER A 65 -9.03 -4.49 10.87
N ALA A 66 -9.72 -3.42 11.25
CA ALA A 66 -9.12 -2.27 11.91
C ALA A 66 -8.31 -2.76 13.12
N GLN A 67 -6.98 -2.82 12.97
CA GLN A 67 -6.11 -2.88 14.12
C GLN A 67 -6.09 -1.46 14.67
N VAL A 68 -7.06 -1.17 15.55
CA VAL A 68 -7.12 0.10 16.27
C VAL A 68 -5.92 0.10 17.21
N MET A 69 -4.78 0.62 16.74
CA MET A 69 -3.76 1.11 17.64
C MET A 69 -4.32 2.37 18.26
N ALA A 70 -4.75 2.24 19.52
CA ALA A 70 -5.22 3.36 20.32
C ALA A 70 -4.25 4.54 20.15
N LEU A 71 -4.76 5.64 19.62
CA LEU A 71 -4.04 6.89 19.50
C LEU A 71 -3.61 7.28 20.93
N LYS A 72 -2.32 7.09 21.27
CA LYS A 72 -1.77 7.61 22.53
C LYS A 72 -1.66 9.13 22.39
N ILE A 73 -2.73 9.81 22.76
CA ILE A 73 -2.74 11.24 23.03
C ILE A 73 -2.03 11.42 24.38
N TYR A 74 -0.89 12.11 24.37
CA TYR A 74 -0.17 12.54 25.58
C TYR A 74 -0.88 13.73 26.22
#